data_AF-A0A3P3EWN3-F1
#
_entry.id   AF-A0A3P3EWN3-F1
#
_cell.length_a   1.000
_cell.length_b   1.000
_cell.length_c   1.000
_cell.angle_alpha   90.00
_cell.angle_beta   90.00
_cell.angle_gamma   90.00
#
_symmetry.space_group_name_H-M   'P 1'
#
loop_
_entity.id
_entity.type
_entity.pdbx_description
1 polymer ?
#
loop_
_entity_poly.entity_id
_entity_poly.type
_entity_poly.pdbx_seq_one_letter_code
_entity_poly.pdbx_strand_id
1 'polypeptide(L)'
;MSAAVSHPLPTARDLEAALREALDPTTLEVIDESGAHAGHAGANAEGRGTHFRVRIASPLFEGKPRVARHRLVYDALQVFIAQGLHAIAIEVL
;
A
#
# COMPACT_ATOMS: atom_id res chain seq x y z
N MET A 1 -28.15 0.82 -15.43
CA MET A 1 -27.48 2.06 -14.99
C MET A 1 -26.77 1.73 -13.68
N SER A 2 -25.54 1.20 -13.76
CA SER A 2 -24.78 0.83 -12.57
C SER A 2 -24.15 2.09 -12.00
N ALA A 3 -24.61 2.54 -10.84
CA ALA A 3 -23.95 3.63 -10.13
C ALA A 3 -22.53 3.16 -9.80
N ALA A 4 -21.53 3.86 -10.31
CA ALA A 4 -20.15 3.66 -9.89
C ALA A 4 -20.11 3.94 -8.38
N VAL A 5 -20.00 2.89 -7.58
CA VAL A 5 -19.81 3.03 -6.13
C VAL A 5 -18.44 3.67 -5.97
N SER A 6 -18.42 4.98 -5.70
CA SER A 6 -17.21 5.73 -5.38
C SER A 6 -16.63 5.17 -4.08
N HIS A 7 -15.70 4.23 -4.17
CA HIS A 7 -14.91 3.83 -3.03
C HIS A 7 -13.98 5.00 -2.68
N PRO A 8 -13.87 5.40 -1.40
CA PRO A 8 -12.91 6.43 -1.02
C PRO A 8 -11.51 5.98 -1.41
N LEU A 9 -10.72 6.88 -1.98
CA LEU A 9 -9.34 6.59 -2.36
C LEU A 9 -8.53 6.16 -1.14
N PRO A 10 -7.66 5.14 -1.27
CA PRO A 10 -6.81 4.69 -0.18
C PRO A 10 -5.99 5.84 0.41
N THR A 11 -5.84 5.84 1.73
CA THR A 11 -4.95 6.78 2.43
C THR A 11 -3.80 6.04 3.10
N ALA A 12 -2.71 6.76 3.40
CA ALA A 12 -1.59 6.19 4.15
C ALA A 12 -2.06 5.58 5.48
N ARG A 13 -3.03 6.23 6.15
CA ARG A 13 -3.62 5.74 7.41
C ARG A 13 -4.36 4.41 7.23
N ASP A 14 -5.08 4.22 6.13
CA ASP A 14 -5.81 2.98 5.87
C ASP A 14 -4.84 1.81 5.62
N LEU A 15 -3.80 2.07 4.82
CA LEU A 15 -2.72 1.11 4.57
C LEU A 15 -1.97 0.78 5.87
N GLU A 16 -1.67 1.79 6.71
CA GLU A 16 -1.03 1.57 8.01
C GLU A 16 -1.86 0.66 8.92
N ALA A 17 -3.17 0.89 9.00
CA ALA A 17 -4.06 0.09 9.83
C ALA A 17 -4.06 -1.38 9.37
N ALA A 18 -4.21 -1.62 8.07
CA ALA A 18 -4.20 -2.98 7.51
C ALA A 18 -2.85 -3.68 7.72
N LEU A 19 -1.73 -2.99 7.54
CA LEU A 19 -0.40 -3.55 7.77
C LEU A 19 -0.14 -3.84 9.24
N ARG A 20 -0.62 -2.99 10.15
CA ARG A 20 -0.52 -3.23 11.60
C ARG A 20 -1.30 -4.46 12.03
N GLU A 21 -2.53 -4.59 11.54
CA GLU A 21 -3.38 -5.74 11.83
C GLU A 21 -2.80 -7.05 11.28
N ALA A 22 -2.34 -7.04 10.03
CA ALA A 22 -1.90 -8.27 9.36
C ALA A 22 -0.48 -8.70 9.74
N LEU A 23 0.42 -7.75 10.01
CA LEU A 23 1.86 -8.03 10.04
C LEU A 23 2.55 -7.75 11.38
N ASP A 24 1.85 -7.20 12.38
CA ASP A 24 2.43 -6.83 13.68
C ASP A 24 3.83 -6.16 13.59
N PRO A 25 3.94 -5.05 12.85
CA PRO A 25 5.23 -4.46 12.55
C PRO A 25 5.84 -3.78 13.78
N THR A 26 7.13 -4.01 14.00
CA THR A 26 7.92 -3.29 15.01
C THR A 26 8.25 -1.87 14.56
N THR A 27 8.39 -1.67 13.24
CA THR A 27 8.55 -0.35 12.61
C THR A 27 7.64 -0.30 11.38
N LEU A 28 6.89 0.78 11.23
CA LEU A 28 6.04 1.00 10.06
C LEU A 28 5.96 2.49 9.72
N GLU A 29 6.18 2.80 8.45
CA GLU A 29 5.97 4.11 7.84
C GLU A 29 5.35 3.91 6.45
N VAL A 30 4.26 4.64 6.18
CA VAL A 30 3.57 4.64 4.88
C VAL A 30 3.51 6.07 4.35
N ILE A 31 4.04 6.28 3.15
CA ILE A 31 4.15 7.60 2.51
C ILE A 31 3.34 7.57 1.21
N ASP A 32 2.42 8.52 1.03
CA ASP A 32 1.74 8.72 -0.25
C ASP A 32 2.68 9.48 -1.21
N GLU A 33 3.17 8.76 -2.24
CA GLU A 33 4.05 9.31 -3.28
C GLU A 33 3.28 9.63 -4.57
N SER A 34 1.95 9.53 -4.57
CA SER A 34 1.12 9.72 -5.77
C SER A 34 1.34 11.06 -6.46
N GLY A 35 1.57 12.13 -5.69
CA GLY A 35 1.79 13.47 -6.23
C GLY A 35 3.05 13.54 -7.12
N ALA A 36 4.08 12.74 -6.81
CA ALA A 36 5.30 12.65 -7.61
C ALA A 36 5.09 11.91 -8.94
N HIS A 37 3.94 11.24 -9.10
CA HIS A 37 3.58 10.46 -10.27
C HIS A 37 2.37 11.05 -11.02
N ALA A 38 1.94 12.28 -10.69
CA ALA A 38 0.85 12.94 -11.39
C ALA A 38 1.10 12.98 -12.91
N GLY A 39 0.15 12.46 -13.70
CA GLY A 39 0.22 12.40 -15.16
C GLY A 39 0.96 11.18 -15.73
N HIS A 40 1.48 10.27 -14.89
CA HIS A 40 2.05 9.00 -15.34
C HIS A 40 0.99 7.89 -15.41
N ALA A 41 1.30 6.79 -16.12
CA ALA A 41 0.43 5.62 -16.15
C ALA A 41 0.15 5.12 -14.72
N GLY A 42 -1.15 4.96 -14.39
CA GLY A 42 -1.58 4.54 -13.06
C GLY A 42 -1.85 5.65 -12.06
N ALA A 43 -1.58 6.91 -12.40
CA ALA A 43 -2.01 8.05 -11.60
C ALA A 43 -3.50 8.37 -11.84
N ASN A 44 -4.18 8.85 -10.80
CA ASN A 44 -5.54 9.36 -10.89
C ASN A 44 -5.54 10.89 -11.00
N ALA A 45 -6.72 11.49 -11.25
CA ALA A 45 -6.86 12.94 -11.38
C ALA A 45 -6.63 13.67 -10.05
N GLU A 46 -6.79 12.96 -8.93
CA GLU A 46 -6.67 13.49 -7.58
C GLU A 46 -5.22 13.60 -7.09
N GLY A 47 -4.26 12.95 -7.77
CA GLY A 47 -2.84 12.98 -7.41
C GLY A 47 -2.52 12.35 -6.05
N ARG A 48 -3.39 11.47 -5.54
CA ARG A 48 -3.30 10.81 -4.22
C ARG A 48 -3.87 9.41 -4.25
N GLY A 49 -3.47 8.55 -3.31
CA GLY A 49 -4.08 7.24 -3.15
C GLY A 49 -3.75 6.20 -4.22
N THR A 50 -2.76 6.45 -5.08
CA THR A 50 -2.37 5.53 -6.18
C THR A 50 -0.98 4.94 -6.01
N HIS A 51 -0.02 5.70 -5.50
CA HIS A 51 1.37 5.26 -5.32
C HIS A 51 1.80 5.48 -3.88
N PHE A 52 2.29 4.42 -3.23
CA PHE A 52 2.76 4.51 -1.85
C PHE A 52 4.15 3.88 -1.68
N ARG A 53 4.91 4.40 -0.72
CA ARG A 53 6.07 3.72 -0.15
C ARG A 53 5.71 3.14 1.20
N VAL A 54 6.08 1.89 1.42
CA VAL A 54 5.94 1.18 2.69
C VAL A 54 7.33 0.81 3.18
N ARG A 55 7.72 1.36 4.33
CA ARG A 55 8.95 1.02 5.05
C ARG A 55 8.54 0.23 6.29
N ILE A 56 8.96 -1.03 6.39
CA ILE A 56 8.40 -1.96 7.37
C ILE A 56 9.42 -2.96 7.91
N ALA A 57 9.44 -3.14 9.24
CA ALA A 57 10.05 -4.28 9.92
C ALA A 57 8.96 -5.06 10.67
N SER A 58 9.05 -6.38 10.66
CA SER A 58 8.13 -7.28 11.37
C SER A 58 8.83 -8.58 11.74
N PRO A 59 8.55 -9.18 12.91
CA PRO A 59 9.03 -10.52 13.25
C PRO A 59 8.55 -11.57 12.25
N LEU A 60 7.41 -11.36 11.58
CA LEU A 60 6.89 -12.29 10.57
C LEU A 60 7.77 -12.37 9.32
N PHE A 61 8.76 -11.50 9.15
CA PHE A 61 9.72 -11.54 8.06
C PHE A 61 10.93 -12.44 8.32
N GLU A 62 11.12 -12.90 9.55
CA GLU A 62 12.26 -13.71 9.95
C GLU A 62 12.31 -15.04 9.17
N GLY A 63 13.52 -15.43 8.75
CA GLY A 63 13.76 -16.63 7.94
C GLY A 63 13.17 -16.60 6.51
N LYS A 64 12.41 -15.57 6.13
CA LYS A 64 11.80 -15.46 4.80
C LYS A 64 12.73 -14.76 3.81
N PRO A 65 12.81 -15.20 2.54
CA PRO A 65 13.49 -14.45 1.49
C PRO A 65 12.74 -13.17 1.13
N ARG A 66 13.43 -12.20 0.51
CA ARG A 66 12.88 -10.88 0.13
C ARG A 66 11.51 -10.96 -0.57
N VAL A 67 11.37 -11.84 -1.56
CA VAL A 67 10.12 -11.99 -2.33
C VAL A 67 8.96 -12.45 -1.44
N ALA A 68 9.21 -13.34 -0.48
CA ALA A 68 8.18 -13.80 0.45
C ALA A 68 7.75 -12.70 1.43
N ARG A 69 8.69 -11.85 1.88
CA ARG A 69 8.36 -10.67 2.72
C ARG A 69 7.51 -9.67 1.95
N HIS A 70 7.89 -9.37 0.71
CA HIS A 70 7.11 -8.48 -0.14
C HIS A 70 5.71 -9.04 -0.41
N ARG A 71 5.58 -10.37 -0.62
CA ARG A 71 4.28 -11.02 -0.81
C ARG A 71 3.35 -10.79 0.38
N LEU A 72 3.84 -10.93 1.62
CA LEU A 72 3.06 -10.64 2.82
C LEU A 72 2.52 -9.20 2.85
N VAL A 73 3.35 -8.23 2.46
CA VAL A 73 2.93 -6.82 2.36
C VAL A 73 1.89 -6.62 1.27
N TYR A 74 2.07 -7.22 0.09
CA TYR A 74 1.08 -7.17 -0.99
C TYR A 74 -0.25 -7.79 -0.58
N ASP A 75 -0.22 -8.96 0.05
CA ASP A 75 -1.41 -9.69 0.46
C ASP A 75 -2.22 -8.88 1.49
N ALA A 76 -1.56 -8.22 2.44
CA ALA A 76 -2.18 -7.33 3.41
C ALA A 76 -2.87 -6.10 2.78
N LEU A 77 -2.36 -5.63 1.64
CA LEU A 77 -2.85 -4.42 0.96
C LEU A 77 -3.75 -4.71 -0.25
N GLN A 78 -3.99 -5.98 -0.58
CA GLN A 78 -4.73 -6.40 -1.77
C GLN A 78 -6.13 -5.74 -1.86
N VAL A 79 -6.79 -5.53 -0.73
CA VAL A 79 -8.13 -4.91 -0.66
C VAL A 79 -8.17 -3.48 -1.23
N PHE A 80 -7.05 -2.75 -1.19
CA PHE A 80 -6.96 -1.37 -1.67
C PHE A 80 -6.74 -1.27 -3.17
N ILE A 81 -6.34 -2.36 -3.84
CA ILE A 81 -6.14 -2.38 -5.31
C ILE A 81 -7.44 -2.06 -6.03
N ALA A 82 -8.55 -2.66 -5.59
CA ALA A 82 -9.88 -2.38 -6.15
C ALA A 82 -10.37 -0.94 -5.86
N GLN A 83 -9.76 -0.26 -4.89
CA GLN A 83 -10.09 1.11 -4.49
C GLN A 83 -9.23 2.17 -5.19
N GLY A 84 -8.25 1.76 -6.00
CA GLY A 84 -7.41 2.65 -6.80
C GLY A 84 -5.91 2.62 -6.47
N LEU A 85 -5.48 1.83 -5.49
CA LEU A 85 -4.05 1.60 -5.26
C LEU A 85 -3.42 0.97 -6.51
N HIS A 86 -2.44 1.66 -7.10
CA HIS A 86 -1.78 1.24 -8.33
C HIS A 86 -0.43 0.56 -8.07
N ALA A 87 0.43 1.19 -7.28
CA ALA A 87 1.77 0.70 -7.03
C ALA A 87 2.22 0.92 -5.59
N ILE A 88 3.02 -0.03 -5.08
CA ILE A 88 3.70 0.11 -3.80
C ILE A 88 5.20 -0.16 -3.94
N ALA A 89 6.00 0.77 -3.43
CA ALA A 89 7.43 0.56 -3.19
C ALA A 89 7.59 -0.02 -1.78
N ILE A 90 8.23 -1.19 -1.67
CA ILE A 90 8.43 -1.87 -0.38
C ILE A 90 9.91 -1.82 -0.01
N GLU A 91 10.17 -1.32 1.19
CA GLU A 91 11.47 -1.33 1.84
C GLU A 91 11.35 -2.11 3.16
N VAL A 92 12.00 -3.28 3.22
CA VAL A 92 12.10 -4.06 4.45
C VAL A 92 13.28 -3.55 5.25
N LEU A 93 13.04 -3.21 6.52
CA LEU A 93 14.02 -2.69 7.47
C LEU A 93 14.69 -3.82 8.28
#